data_AF-A0A0G0BFX9-F1
#
_entry.id   AF-A0A0G0BFX9-F1
#
_cell.length_a   1.000
_cell.length_b   1.000
_cell.length_c   1.000
_cell.angle_alpha   90.00
_cell.angle_beta   90.00
_cell.angle_gamma   90.00
#
_symmetry.space_group_name_H-M   'P 1'
#
loop_
_entity.id
_entity.type
_entity.pdbx_description
1 polymer ?
#
loop_
_entity_poly.entity_id
_entity_poly.type
_entity_poly.pdbx_seq_one_letter_code
_entity_poly.pdbx_strand_id
1 'polypeptide(L)'
;MKNTFAAVILKEFLQPRFRYKGMPVNLLGFPVLDNKKFNRVKLSKQIYRLKQKEFIKKEGHFLHVTLKGKEYVKRKQESLSLFESKNFKSEKKDLIVMFDIPESKKAEREWFRFHLKKFGYLMIQRSVWVGPSPLPGDFLDYLKEIKLKICVKTFKLAKSYKDKD
;
A
#
# COMPACT_ATOMS: atom_id res chain seq x y z
N MET A 1 35.63 4.42 28.31
CA MET A 1 35.02 3.41 27.42
C MET A 1 35.35 3.77 25.99
N LYS A 2 36.08 2.91 25.26
CA LYS A 2 36.50 3.19 23.88
C LYS A 2 35.26 3.28 23.00
N ASN A 3 35.03 4.43 22.36
CA ASN A 3 33.99 4.60 21.34
C ASN A 3 34.36 3.70 20.15
N THR A 4 33.86 2.47 20.15
CA THR A 4 33.96 1.57 19.01
C THR A 4 33.30 2.23 17.79
N PHE A 5 33.89 2.06 16.62
CA PHE A 5 33.34 2.52 15.33
C PHE A 5 31.85 2.13 15.16
N ALA A 6 31.47 0.94 15.65
CA ALA A 6 30.09 0.48 15.72
C ALA A 6 29.15 1.42 16.52
N ALA A 7 29.61 2.02 17.60
CA ALA A 7 28.83 2.96 18.41
C ALA A 7 28.62 4.29 17.69
N VAL A 8 29.63 4.75 16.94
CA VAL A 8 29.51 5.96 16.08
C VAL A 8 28.52 5.70 14.96
N ILE A 9 28.66 4.57 14.26
CA ILE A 9 27.72 4.14 13.22
C ILE A 9 26.29 4.06 13.77
N LEU A 10 26.11 3.42 14.92
CA LEU A 10 24.79 3.27 15.54
C LEU A 10 24.20 4.63 15.92
N LYS A 11 25.00 5.55 16.46
CA LYS A 11 24.57 6.91 16.78
C LYS A 11 24.12 7.66 15.52
N GLU A 12 24.84 7.53 14.42
CA GLU A 12 24.45 8.12 13.13
C GLU A 12 23.16 7.50 12.57
N PHE A 13 22.98 6.19 12.71
CA PHE A 13 21.73 5.52 12.31
C PHE A 13 20.54 5.85 13.20
N LEU A 14 20.73 6.32 14.43
CA LEU A 14 19.62 6.66 15.33
C LEU A 14 19.23 8.13 15.25
N GLN A 15 19.97 8.97 14.51
CA GLN A 15 19.60 10.37 14.32
C GLN A 15 18.50 10.52 13.26
N PRO A 16 17.42 11.29 13.57
CA PRO A 16 16.37 11.57 12.60
C PRO A 16 16.88 12.60 11.60
N ARG A 17 17.09 12.17 10.36
CA ARG A 17 17.59 13.03 9.28
C ARG A 17 16.53 13.38 8.24
N PHE A 18 15.50 12.54 8.12
CA PHE A 18 14.47 12.66 7.10
C PHE A 18 13.08 12.66 7.71
N ARG A 19 12.06 12.97 6.90
CA ARG A 19 10.64 12.83 7.26
C ARG A 19 9.90 12.02 6.22
N TYR A 20 9.17 11.00 6.65
CA TYR A 20 8.28 10.21 5.80
C TYR A 20 6.85 10.27 6.36
N LYS A 21 5.91 10.76 5.55
CA LYS A 21 4.49 10.94 5.93
C LYS A 21 4.32 11.65 7.29
N GLY A 22 5.11 12.70 7.52
CA GLY A 22 5.08 13.49 8.75
C GLY A 22 5.84 12.88 9.94
N MET A 23 6.37 11.66 9.83
CA MET A 23 7.18 11.04 10.89
C MET A 23 8.69 11.24 10.64
N PRO A 24 9.49 11.62 11.65
CA PRO A 24 10.94 11.66 11.53
C PRO A 24 11.51 10.25 11.41
N VAL A 25 12.35 10.04 10.40
CA VAL A 25 13.00 8.76 10.10
C VAL A 25 14.51 8.93 9.95
N ASN A 26 15.26 7.87 10.23
CA ASN A 26 16.70 7.85 10.06
C ASN A 26 17.12 7.64 8.59
N LEU A 27 18.42 7.51 8.35
CA LEU A 27 18.99 7.25 7.02
C LEU A 27 18.40 6.02 6.32
N LEU A 28 17.98 5.01 7.08
CA LEU A 28 17.39 3.76 6.56
C LEU A 28 15.86 3.87 6.41
N GLY A 29 15.27 5.03 6.67
CA GLY A 29 13.82 5.22 6.64
C GLY A 29 13.08 4.59 7.84
N PHE A 30 13.80 4.09 8.85
CA PHE A 30 13.18 3.62 10.07
C PHE A 30 12.74 4.80 10.94
N PRO A 31 11.55 4.73 11.57
CA PRO A 31 11.13 5.75 12.52
C PRO A 31 12.13 5.81 13.66
N VAL A 32 12.63 7.01 13.94
CA VAL A 32 13.48 7.21 15.12
C VAL A 32 12.59 7.13 16.34
N LEU A 33 12.79 6.07 17.12
CA LEU A 33 12.10 5.83 18.37
C LEU A 33 12.68 6.76 19.44
N ASP A 34 12.45 8.07 19.30
CA ASP A 34 12.79 9.02 20.34
C ASP A 34 11.87 8.75 21.55
N ASN A 35 12.48 8.30 22.64
CA ASN A 35 11.81 7.95 23.90
C ASN A 35 10.93 9.09 24.44
N LYS A 36 11.18 10.35 24.05
CA LYS A 36 10.38 11.52 24.47
C LYS A 36 9.05 11.69 23.73
N LYS A 37 8.93 11.16 22.50
CA LYS A 37 7.70 11.30 21.67
C LYS A 37 6.91 10.00 21.53
N PHE A 38 7.54 8.85 21.77
CA PHE A 38 6.87 7.57 21.63
C PHE A 38 6.02 7.28 22.88
N ASN A 39 4.69 7.26 22.72
CA ASN A 39 3.80 6.89 23.80
C ASN A 39 3.99 5.39 24.12
N ARG A 40 4.74 5.11 25.19
CA ARG A 40 5.08 3.76 25.67
C ARG A 40 3.83 2.89 25.90
N VAL A 41 2.73 3.50 26.33
CA VAL A 41 1.45 2.81 26.53
C VAL A 41 0.87 2.35 25.19
N LYS A 42 0.90 3.21 24.16
CA LYS A 42 0.45 2.84 22.80
C LYS A 42 1.32 1.73 22.21
N LEU A 43 2.64 1.82 22.35
CA LEU A 43 3.55 0.78 21.85
C LEU A 43 3.31 -0.56 22.55
N SER A 44 3.19 -0.55 23.87
CA SER A 44 2.93 -1.76 24.66
C SER A 44 1.62 -2.42 24.26
N LYS A 45 0.55 -1.64 24.05
CA LYS A 45 -0.73 -2.13 23.53
C LYS A 45 -0.60 -2.77 22.14
N GLN A 46 0.18 -2.17 21.23
CA GLN A 46 0.40 -2.74 19.90
C GLN A 46 1.22 -4.04 19.96
N ILE A 47 2.29 -4.07 20.76
CA ILE A 47 3.10 -5.29 20.97
C ILE A 47 2.22 -6.40 21.55
N TYR A 48 1.38 -6.09 22.54
CA TYR A 48 0.43 -7.05 23.11
C TYR A 48 -0.53 -7.62 22.04
N ARG A 49 -1.11 -6.76 21.18
CA ARG A 49 -1.97 -7.20 20.07
C ARG A 49 -1.24 -8.09 19.08
N LEU A 50 0.01 -7.77 18.74
CA LEU A 50 0.82 -8.58 17.83
C LEU A 50 1.15 -9.95 18.43
N LYS A 51 1.37 -10.02 19.74
CA LYS A 51 1.55 -11.29 20.47
C LYS A 51 0.27 -12.12 20.49
N GLN A 52 -0.88 -11.51 20.78
CA GLN A 52 -2.18 -12.20 20.77
C GLN A 52 -2.56 -12.75 19.39
N LYS A 53 -2.09 -12.11 18.32
CA LYS A 53 -2.25 -12.59 16.94
C LYS A 53 -1.19 -13.62 16.53
N GLU A 54 -0.23 -13.90 17.42
CA GLU A 54 0.92 -14.79 17.19
C GLU A 54 1.82 -14.33 16.04
N PHE A 55 1.87 -13.03 15.76
CA PHE A 55 2.78 -12.48 14.74
C PHE A 55 4.19 -12.25 15.27
N ILE A 56 4.31 -12.05 16.58
CA ILE A 56 5.60 -11.90 17.26
C ILE A 56 5.63 -12.77 18.52
N LYS A 57 6.81 -13.31 18.81
CA LYS A 57 7.12 -14.06 20.03
C LYS A 57 8.24 -13.35 20.76
N LYS A 58 8.26 -13.42 22.09
CA LYS A 58 9.37 -12.92 22.90
C LYS A 58 10.27 -14.10 23.26
N GLU A 59 11.55 -14.01 22.93
CA GLU A 59 12.57 -14.97 23.35
C GLU A 59 13.65 -14.20 24.09
N GLY A 60 13.71 -14.39 25.42
CA GLY A 60 14.55 -13.58 26.30
C GLY A 60 14.28 -12.09 26.18
N HIS A 61 15.29 -11.33 25.79
CA HIS A 61 15.21 -9.88 25.59
C HIS A 61 14.78 -9.47 24.17
N PHE A 62 14.67 -10.42 23.24
CA PHE A 62 14.40 -10.14 21.83
C PHE A 62 12.94 -10.44 21.44
N LEU A 63 12.46 -9.70 20.45
CA LEU A 63 11.18 -9.95 19.79
C LEU A 63 11.47 -10.61 18.45
N HIS A 64 10.96 -11.83 18.25
CA HIS A 64 11.08 -12.59 17.03
C HIS A 64 9.78 -12.55 16.25
N VAL A 65 9.84 -12.26 14.95
CA VAL A 65 8.69 -12.37 14.06
C VAL A 65 8.46 -13.85 13.76
N THR A 66 7.27 -14.36 14.04
CA THR A 66 6.89 -15.76 13.80
C THR A 66 6.74 -16.05 12.31
N LEU A 67 6.65 -17.33 11.93
CA LEU A 67 6.35 -17.71 10.54
C LEU A 67 5.04 -17.06 10.05
N LYS A 68 3.99 -17.14 10.87
CA LYS A 68 2.69 -16.48 10.64
C LYS A 68 2.82 -14.96 10.48
N GLY A 69 3.67 -14.32 11.30
CA GLY A 69 3.97 -12.90 11.19
C GLY A 69 4.68 -12.54 9.88
N LYS A 70 5.64 -13.37 9.45
CA LYS A 70 6.33 -13.21 8.15
C LYS A 70 5.37 -13.38 6.99
N GLU A 71 4.51 -14.41 7.01
CA GLU A 71 3.46 -14.61 6.01
C GLU A 71 2.47 -13.45 5.97
N TYR A 72 2.07 -12.93 7.12
CA TYR A 72 1.21 -11.75 7.19
C TYR A 72 1.87 -10.53 6.54
N VAL A 73 3.15 -10.28 6.82
CA VAL A 73 3.92 -9.18 6.21
C VAL A 73 4.05 -9.39 4.71
N LYS A 74 4.43 -10.60 4.27
CA LYS A 74 4.54 -10.97 2.85
C LYS A 74 3.21 -10.75 2.12
N ARG A 75 2.12 -11.29 2.66
CA ARG A 75 0.77 -11.04 2.15
C ARG A 75 0.41 -9.56 2.14
N LYS A 76 0.85 -8.77 3.12
CA LYS A 76 0.57 -7.33 3.14
C LYS A 76 1.39 -6.55 2.11
N GLN A 77 2.63 -6.94 1.88
CA GLN A 77 3.48 -6.44 0.80
C GLN A 77 2.87 -6.80 -0.57
N GLU A 78 2.35 -8.02 -0.72
CA GLU A 78 1.73 -8.52 -1.94
C GLU A 78 0.30 -8.00 -2.17
N SER A 79 -0.49 -7.78 -1.10
CA SER A 79 -1.91 -7.37 -1.18
C SER A 79 -2.11 -5.96 -1.77
N LEU A 80 -1.02 -5.29 -2.13
CA LEU A 80 -0.98 -3.97 -2.73
C LEU A 80 0.09 -3.95 -3.83
N SER A 81 0.19 -5.00 -4.65
CA SER A 81 1.08 -5.03 -5.82
C SER A 81 0.92 -3.71 -6.59
N LEU A 82 1.98 -2.91 -6.57
CA LEU A 82 1.99 -1.63 -7.27
C LEU A 82 2.29 -1.94 -8.73
N PHE A 83 1.25 -1.99 -9.55
CA PHE A 83 1.43 -2.12 -11.00
C PHE A 83 2.14 -0.86 -11.53
N GLU A 84 3.11 -1.04 -12.42
CA GLU A 84 3.72 0.08 -13.11
C GLU A 84 2.64 0.83 -13.89
N SER A 85 2.51 2.12 -13.61
CA SER A 85 1.66 3.00 -14.39
C SER A 85 2.53 3.64 -15.46
N LYS A 86 2.34 3.27 -16.73
CA LYS A 86 2.74 4.18 -17.80
C LYS A 86 1.97 5.48 -17.60
N ASN A 87 2.62 6.62 -17.81
CA ASN A 87 1.99 7.93 -17.65
C ASN A 87 0.98 8.15 -18.78
N PHE A 88 -0.25 7.66 -18.59
CA PHE A 88 -1.30 7.73 -19.61
C PHE A 88 -2.05 9.08 -19.63
N LYS A 89 -1.45 10.15 -19.07
CA LYS A 89 -2.09 11.46 -18.95
C LYS A 89 -2.51 12.07 -20.29
N SER A 90 -1.85 11.68 -21.38
CA SER A 90 -2.10 12.17 -22.74
C SER A 90 -2.88 11.20 -23.64
N GLU A 91 -3.30 10.05 -23.11
CA GLU A 91 -3.96 9.04 -23.93
C GLU A 91 -5.48 9.29 -24.06
N LYS A 92 -6.03 8.83 -25.19
CA LYS A 92 -7.46 8.94 -25.49
C LYS A 92 -8.27 8.13 -24.47
N LYS A 93 -9.25 8.79 -23.85
CA LYS A 93 -10.16 8.18 -22.87
C LYS A 93 -11.24 7.37 -23.58
N ASP A 94 -10.89 6.15 -23.98
CA ASP A 94 -11.73 5.29 -24.84
C ASP A 94 -12.28 4.05 -24.10
N LEU A 95 -11.95 3.85 -22.82
CA LEU A 95 -12.44 2.71 -22.03
C LEU A 95 -13.25 3.18 -20.83
N ILE A 96 -14.47 2.66 -20.70
CA ILE A 96 -15.25 2.74 -19.47
C ILE A 96 -15.04 1.47 -18.65
N VAL A 97 -14.76 1.66 -17.36
CA VAL A 97 -14.68 0.61 -16.35
C VAL A 97 -15.80 0.83 -15.35
N MET A 98 -16.69 -0.15 -15.23
CA MET A 98 -17.77 -0.18 -14.25
C MET A 98 -17.55 -1.34 -13.29
N PHE A 99 -17.85 -1.15 -12.02
CA PHE A 99 -17.77 -2.26 -11.07
C PHE A 99 -18.88 -2.23 -10.02
N ASP A 100 -19.25 -3.42 -9.56
CA ASP A 100 -20.16 -3.60 -8.44
C ASP A 100 -19.51 -4.51 -7.40
N ILE A 101 -18.70 -3.89 -6.53
CA ILE A 101 -17.96 -4.59 -5.47
C ILE A 101 -18.75 -4.37 -4.17
N PRO A 102 -19.16 -5.42 -3.44
CA PRO A 102 -19.99 -5.29 -2.23
C PRO A 102 -19.27 -4.53 -1.10
N GLU A 103 -20.03 -3.92 -0.18
CA GLU A 103 -19.47 -3.10 0.91
C GLU A 103 -18.62 -3.92 1.89
N SER A 104 -18.89 -5.21 2.02
CA SER A 104 -18.06 -6.15 2.77
C SER A 104 -16.61 -6.21 2.25
N LYS A 105 -16.38 -5.84 0.98
CA LYS A 105 -15.07 -5.77 0.31
C LYS A 105 -14.62 -4.32 0.06
N LYS A 106 -14.83 -3.44 1.04
CA LYS A 106 -14.45 -2.02 0.96
C LYS A 106 -12.97 -1.82 0.67
N ALA A 107 -12.09 -2.64 1.24
CA ALA A 107 -10.65 -2.52 1.05
C ALA A 107 -10.23 -2.75 -0.40
N GLU A 108 -10.80 -3.78 -1.04
CA GLU A 108 -10.59 -4.14 -2.44
C GLU A 108 -11.16 -3.07 -3.37
N ARG A 109 -12.31 -2.49 -3.02
CA ARG A 109 -12.92 -1.39 -3.76
C ARG A 109 -12.04 -0.14 -3.77
N GLU A 110 -11.54 0.28 -2.61
CA GLU A 110 -10.64 1.44 -2.50
C GLU A 110 -9.30 1.18 -3.18
N TRP A 111 -8.77 -0.04 -3.05
CA TRP A 111 -7.57 -0.47 -3.77
C TRP A 111 -7.74 -0.42 -5.29
N PHE A 112 -8.88 -0.86 -5.81
CA PHE A 112 -9.19 -0.82 -7.24
C PHE A 112 -9.26 0.62 -7.75
N ARG A 113 -9.96 1.50 -7.02
CA ARG A 113 -10.04 2.94 -7.31
C ARG A 113 -8.67 3.61 -7.30
N PHE A 114 -7.81 3.26 -6.34
CA PHE A 114 -6.45 3.79 -6.28
C PHE A 114 -5.65 3.46 -7.56
N HIS A 115 -5.76 2.22 -8.05
CA HIS A 115 -5.09 1.80 -9.28
C HIS A 115 -5.66 2.47 -10.53
N LEU A 116 -6.98 2.60 -10.64
CA LEU A 116 -7.61 3.34 -11.74
C LEU A 116 -7.11 4.78 -11.80
N LYS A 117 -7.04 5.49 -10.66
CA LYS A 117 -6.43 6.83 -10.61
C LYS A 117 -4.98 6.84 -11.08
N LYS A 118 -4.20 5.84 -10.65
CA LYS A 118 -2.79 5.69 -11.05
C LYS A 118 -2.64 5.47 -12.56
N PHE A 119 -3.57 4.75 -13.17
CA PHE A 119 -3.62 4.52 -14.62
C PHE A 119 -4.23 5.69 -15.42
N GLY A 120 -4.51 6.83 -14.78
CA GLY A 120 -5.05 8.01 -15.47
C GLY A 120 -6.55 7.94 -15.77
N TYR A 121 -7.30 7.04 -15.12
CA TYR A 121 -8.76 7.03 -15.24
C TYR A 121 -9.37 8.15 -14.42
N LEU A 122 -10.42 8.75 -14.96
CA LEU A 122 -11.26 9.73 -14.31
C LEU A 122 -12.54 9.08 -13.79
N MET A 123 -13.00 9.58 -12.65
CA MET A 123 -14.24 9.13 -12.02
C MET A 123 -15.40 9.93 -12.62
N ILE A 124 -16.29 9.27 -13.36
CA ILE A 124 -17.57 9.85 -13.79
C ILE A 124 -18.61 9.70 -12.66
N GLN A 125 -18.62 8.53 -12.02
CA GLN A 125 -19.46 8.20 -10.87
C GLN A 125 -18.68 7.31 -9.91
N ARG A 126 -19.16 7.16 -8.66
CA ARG A 126 -18.50 6.36 -7.60
C ARG A 126 -17.98 4.99 -8.06
N SER A 127 -18.66 4.32 -8.98
CA SER A 127 -18.27 3.01 -9.53
C SER A 127 -18.13 2.98 -11.05
N VAL A 128 -18.08 4.15 -11.71
CA VAL A 128 -17.94 4.28 -13.16
C VAL A 128 -16.78 5.20 -13.47
N TRP A 129 -15.82 4.67 -14.22
CA TRP A 129 -14.56 5.34 -14.51
C TRP A 129 -14.30 5.32 -16.01
N VAL A 130 -13.64 6.34 -16.52
CA VAL A 130 -13.27 6.43 -17.93
C VAL A 130 -11.79 6.74 -18.07
N GLY A 131 -11.12 6.07 -18.99
CA GLY A 131 -9.69 6.20 -19.13
C GLY A 131 -9.14 5.52 -20.38
N PRO A 132 -7.81 5.41 -20.46
CA PRO A 132 -7.14 4.90 -21.64
C PRO A 132 -7.22 3.38 -21.75
N SER A 133 -7.36 2.90 -22.98
CA SER A 133 -7.33 1.48 -23.33
C SER A 133 -5.96 1.11 -23.90
N PRO A 134 -5.39 -0.06 -23.58
CA PRO A 134 -5.91 -1.13 -22.71
C PRO A 134 -5.47 -0.98 -21.24
N LEU A 135 -6.21 -1.63 -20.33
CA LEU A 135 -5.71 -1.84 -18.96
C LEU A 135 -4.44 -2.71 -18.98
N PRO A 136 -3.48 -2.51 -18.06
CA PRO A 136 -2.29 -3.34 -17.97
C PRO A 136 -2.63 -4.84 -17.85
N GLY A 137 -1.92 -5.71 -18.58
CA GLY A 137 -2.16 -7.16 -18.59
C GLY A 137 -2.05 -7.77 -17.19
N ASP A 138 -0.95 -7.47 -16.49
CA ASP A 138 -0.70 -7.94 -15.13
C ASP A 138 -1.80 -7.53 -14.15
N PHE A 139 -2.40 -6.34 -14.35
CA PHE A 139 -3.53 -5.89 -13.54
C PHE A 139 -4.77 -6.74 -13.79
N LEU A 140 -5.06 -7.07 -15.06
CA LEU A 140 -6.18 -7.93 -15.43
C LEU A 140 -6.01 -9.35 -14.91
N ASP A 141 -4.78 -9.89 -14.93
CA ASP A 141 -4.50 -11.23 -14.42
C ASP A 141 -4.63 -11.28 -12.90
N TYR A 142 -4.10 -10.29 -12.19
CA TYR A 142 -4.30 -10.18 -10.75
C TYR A 142 -5.79 -10.06 -10.37
N LEU A 143 -6.59 -9.30 -11.12
CA LEU A 143 -8.05 -9.22 -10.90
C LEU A 143 -8.73 -10.60 -11.00
N LYS A 144 -8.22 -11.50 -11.85
CA LYS A 144 -8.72 -12.89 -11.94
C LYS A 144 -8.31 -13.68 -10.69
N GLU A 145 -7.05 -13.57 -10.27
CA GLU A 145 -6.54 -14.24 -9.06
C GLU A 145 -7.35 -13.91 -7.81
N ILE A 146 -7.63 -12.61 -7.59
CA ILE A 146 -8.42 -12.16 -6.43
C ILE A 146 -9.95 -12.35 -6.60
N LYS A 147 -10.39 -12.99 -7.70
CA LYS A 147 -11.80 -13.20 -8.07
C LYS A 147 -12.63 -11.92 -8.11
N LEU A 148 -11.99 -10.77 -8.34
CA LEU A 148 -12.65 -9.46 -8.43
C LEU A 148 -13.10 -9.17 -9.86
N LYS A 149 -12.52 -9.85 -10.86
CA LYS A 149 -12.87 -9.70 -12.28
C LYS A 149 -14.38 -9.88 -12.56
N ILE A 150 -15.06 -10.75 -11.81
CA ILE A 150 -16.51 -11.00 -11.94
C ILE A 150 -17.33 -9.73 -11.65
N CYS A 151 -16.85 -8.90 -10.71
CA CYS A 151 -17.49 -7.65 -10.31
C CYS A 151 -17.17 -6.47 -11.25
N VAL A 152 -16.29 -6.65 -12.25
CA VAL A 152 -15.78 -5.57 -13.09
C VAL A 152 -16.18 -5.78 -14.55
N LYS A 153 -16.87 -4.80 -15.13
CA LYS A 153 -17.24 -4.74 -16.54
C LYS A 153 -16.47 -3.62 -17.24
N THR A 154 -16.06 -3.88 -18.48
CA THR A 154 -15.30 -2.92 -19.29
C THR A 154 -15.99 -2.73 -20.64
N PHE A 155 -16.19 -1.48 -21.04
CA PHE A 155 -16.85 -1.12 -22.30
C PHE A 155 -15.93 -0.19 -23.10
N LYS A 156 -15.65 -0.56 -24.36
CA LYS A 156 -14.89 0.30 -25.27
C LYS A 156 -15.84 1.32 -25.89
N LEU A 157 -15.45 2.59 -25.82
CA LEU A 157 -16.17 3.69 -26.42
C LEU A 157 -15.85 3.82 -27.91
N ALA A 158 -16.87 4.13 -28.71
CA ALA A 158 -16.69 4.43 -30.13
C ALA A 158 -16.09 5.83 -30.36
N LYS A 159 -16.29 6.75 -29.42
CA LYS A 159 -15.73 8.11 -29.42
C LYS A 159 -15.07 8.39 -28.08
N SER A 160 -13.91 9.02 -28.11
CA SER A 160 -13.19 9.41 -26.90
C SER A 160 -14.03 10.31 -26.01
N TYR A 161 -14.02 10.02 -24.72
CA TYR A 161 -14.69 10.85 -23.73
C TYR A 161 -13.98 12.21 -23.63
N LYS A 162 -14.72 13.26 -24.00
CA LYS A 162 -14.32 14.64 -23.76
C LYS A 162 -14.95 15.06 -22.44
N ASP A 163 -14.14 15.45 -21.46
CA ASP A 163 -14.69 16.17 -20.33
C ASP A 163 -15.35 17.43 -20.87
N LYS A 164 -16.64 17.58 -20.57
CA LYS A 164 -17.31 18.87 -20.69
C LYS A 164 -16.97 19.60 -19.40
N ASP A 165 -15.98 20.47 -19.46
CA ASP A 165 -15.97 21.64 -18.57
C ASP A 165 -17.14 22.56 -18.96
#